data_AF-A0A519MUC6-F1
#
_entry.id   AF-A0A519MUC6-F1
#
_cell.length_a   1.000
_cell.length_b   1.000
_cell.length_c   1.000
_cell.angle_alpha   90.00
_cell.angle_beta   90.00
_cell.angle_gamma   90.00
#
_symmetry.space_group_name_H-M   'P 1'
#
loop_
_entity.id
_entity.type
_entity.pdbx_description
1 polymer ?
#
loop_
_entity_poly.entity_id
_entity_poly.type
_entity_poly.pdbx_seq_one_letter_code
_entity_poly.pdbx_strand_id
1 'polypeptide(L)'
;MKTTFLSVTAAFALAIGTTSCKSDKQDAQEDVVEATADQAEATADYENAKAADTSDYAILKAGTKKLIADNEKRIAEFRVKANEGSAEEKAKMNARIDKLEAKNNDLKSDLDNFGDKADEKWDAFKTRVKASVDDIDKDINDYKREHNYD
;
A
#
# COMPACT_ATOMS: atom_id res chain seq x y z
N MET A 1 -38.94 -3.68 30.53
CA MET A 1 -38.36 -3.98 29.21
C MET A 1 -36.96 -3.38 29.17
N LYS A 2 -36.00 -4.21 28.76
CA LYS A 2 -34.57 -3.97 28.51
C LYS A 2 -34.47 -3.12 27.21
N THR A 3 -33.55 -2.19 26.95
CA THR A 3 -32.19 -1.89 27.44
C THR A 3 -31.80 -0.50 26.91
N THR A 4 -31.01 0.23 27.69
CA THR A 4 -30.39 1.52 27.39
C THR A 4 -29.26 1.38 26.36
N PHE A 5 -29.23 2.26 25.35
CA PHE A 5 -28.12 2.36 24.41
C PHE A 5 -26.98 3.19 25.03
N LEU A 6 -25.87 2.53 25.40
CA LEU A 6 -24.57 3.14 25.63
C LEU A 6 -23.81 3.09 24.30
N SER A 7 -23.55 4.25 23.68
CA SER A 7 -22.53 4.36 22.63
C SER A 7 -21.25 4.89 23.29
N VAL A 8 -20.24 4.03 23.31
CA VAL A 8 -18.92 4.27 23.91
C VAL A 8 -18.11 5.17 22.98
N THR A 9 -17.75 6.36 23.47
CA THR A 9 -16.73 7.21 22.86
C THR A 9 -15.37 6.54 23.05
N ALA A 10 -14.81 5.94 22.00
CA ALA A 10 -13.45 5.45 22.02
C ALA A 10 -12.49 6.64 21.79
N ALA A 11 -12.07 7.26 22.90
CA ALA A 11 -10.90 8.12 22.91
C ALA A 11 -9.66 7.23 22.81
N PHE A 12 -9.03 7.17 21.63
CA PHE A 12 -7.70 6.59 21.48
C PHE A 12 -6.68 7.63 21.95
N ALA A 13 -6.30 7.52 23.22
CA ALA A 13 -5.10 8.15 23.77
C ALA A 13 -4.12 7.05 24.18
N LEU A 14 -2.84 7.42 24.18
CA LEU A 14 -1.62 6.67 24.56
C LEU A 14 -0.95 5.89 23.42
N ALA A 15 0.37 5.93 23.24
CA ALA A 15 1.45 6.54 24.03
C ALA A 15 2.67 6.81 23.14
N ILE A 16 3.38 7.90 23.43
CA ILE A 16 4.75 8.15 22.93
C ILE A 16 5.68 7.24 23.73
N GLY A 17 6.14 6.15 23.10
CA GLY A 17 7.11 5.22 23.67
C GLY A 17 8.49 5.45 23.07
N THR A 18 9.35 6.18 23.78
CA THR A 18 10.80 6.18 23.55
C THR A 18 11.40 4.93 24.18
N THR A 19 11.88 3.96 23.40
CA THR A 19 13.09 3.13 23.67
C THR A 19 13.18 1.90 22.76
N SER A 20 14.39 1.71 22.20
CA SER A 20 15.03 0.43 21.84
C SER A 20 15.16 0.13 20.34
N CYS A 21 16.34 0.39 19.76
CA CYS A 21 16.78 -0.01 18.42
C CYS A 21 16.85 -1.55 18.17
N LYS A 22 16.00 -2.34 18.82
CA LYS A 22 15.83 -3.79 18.60
C LYS A 22 14.42 -4.18 18.14
N SER A 23 13.42 -3.33 18.37
CA SER A 23 12.03 -3.55 17.90
C SER A 23 11.88 -3.33 16.38
N ASP A 24 12.56 -2.31 15.85
CA ASP A 24 12.34 -1.84 14.47
C ASP A 24 12.57 -2.90 13.37
N LYS A 25 13.44 -3.89 13.60
CA LYS A 25 13.71 -4.97 12.63
C LYS A 25 12.76 -6.15 12.74
N GLN A 26 12.19 -6.39 13.92
CA GLN A 26 11.21 -7.47 14.10
C GLN A 26 9.86 -7.00 13.57
N ASP A 27 9.48 -5.77 13.90
CA ASP A 27 8.25 -5.14 13.43
C ASP A 27 8.25 -5.03 11.89
N ALA A 28 9.37 -4.56 11.29
CA ALA A 28 9.48 -4.50 9.83
C ALA A 28 9.45 -5.88 9.12
N GLN A 29 9.83 -6.96 9.80
CA GLN A 29 9.71 -8.31 9.24
C GLN A 29 8.28 -8.84 9.34
N GLU A 30 7.55 -8.49 10.40
CA GLU A 30 6.13 -8.81 10.55
C GLU A 30 5.30 -8.08 9.48
N ASP A 31 5.60 -6.79 9.22
CA ASP A 31 5.01 -6.02 8.13
C ASP A 31 5.18 -6.70 6.76
N VAL A 32 6.34 -7.33 6.50
CA VAL A 32 6.59 -8.07 5.25
C VAL A 32 5.72 -9.32 5.16
N VAL A 33 5.51 -10.03 6.28
CA VAL A 33 4.67 -11.23 6.32
C VAL A 33 3.21 -10.86 6.05
N GLU A 34 2.71 -9.83 6.73
CA GLU A 34 1.34 -9.32 6.53
C GLU A 34 1.14 -8.86 5.08
N ALA A 35 2.03 -7.99 4.58
CA ALA A 35 1.94 -7.49 3.22
C ALA A 35 2.08 -8.60 2.16
N THR A 36 2.79 -9.69 2.46
CA THR A 36 2.85 -10.87 1.57
C THR A 36 1.52 -11.63 1.55
N ALA A 37 0.85 -11.77 2.70
CA ALA A 37 -0.46 -12.40 2.77
C ALA A 37 -1.52 -11.57 2.01
N ASP A 38 -1.55 -10.26 2.23
CA ASP A 38 -2.46 -9.33 1.55
C ASP A 38 -2.22 -9.33 0.04
N GLN A 39 -0.95 -9.38 -0.39
CA GLN A 39 -0.56 -9.50 -1.79
C GLN A 39 -1.07 -10.79 -2.42
N ALA A 40 -1.02 -11.91 -1.70
CA ALA A 40 -1.55 -13.19 -2.17
C ALA A 40 -3.08 -13.17 -2.29
N GLU A 41 -3.78 -12.61 -1.29
CA GLU A 41 -5.24 -12.46 -1.32
C GLU A 41 -5.69 -11.57 -2.47
N ALA A 42 -5.11 -10.38 -2.61
CA ALA A 42 -5.45 -9.45 -3.67
C ALA A 42 -5.14 -10.01 -5.08
N THR A 43 -4.10 -10.85 -5.19
CA THR A 43 -3.81 -11.58 -6.42
C THR A 43 -4.90 -12.60 -6.75
N ALA A 44 -5.34 -13.38 -5.76
CA ALA A 44 -6.41 -14.35 -5.94
C ALA A 44 -7.74 -13.67 -6.32
N ASP A 45 -8.09 -12.56 -5.67
CA ASP A 45 -9.27 -11.76 -5.99
C ASP A 45 -9.25 -11.22 -7.42
N TYR A 46 -8.10 -10.74 -7.89
CA TYR A 46 -7.94 -10.27 -9.27
C TYR A 46 -8.12 -11.39 -10.30
N GLU A 47 -7.49 -12.54 -10.07
CA GLU A 47 -7.64 -13.69 -10.98
C GLU A 47 -9.07 -14.24 -10.97
N ASN A 48 -9.73 -14.25 -9.80
CA ASN A 48 -11.15 -14.60 -9.69
C ASN A 48 -12.06 -13.61 -10.44
N ALA A 49 -11.82 -12.30 -10.31
CA ALA A 49 -12.60 -11.28 -11.02
C ALA A 49 -12.48 -11.43 -12.54
N LYS A 50 -11.28 -11.78 -13.04
CA LYS A 50 -11.06 -12.10 -14.46
C LYS A 50 -11.73 -13.39 -14.89
N ALA A 51 -11.62 -14.46 -14.09
CA ALA A 51 -12.16 -15.77 -14.44
C ALA A 51 -13.69 -15.84 -14.37
N ALA A 52 -14.33 -15.03 -13.53
CA ALA A 52 -15.77 -14.96 -13.39
C ALA A 52 -16.45 -14.05 -14.43
N ASP A 53 -15.73 -13.57 -15.45
CA ASP A 53 -16.21 -12.62 -16.47
C ASP A 53 -16.98 -11.44 -15.85
N THR A 54 -16.44 -10.91 -14.75
CA THR A 54 -17.04 -9.75 -14.10
C THR A 54 -16.90 -8.49 -14.96
N SER A 55 -17.68 -7.45 -14.68
CA SER A 55 -17.59 -6.17 -15.40
C SER A 55 -16.16 -5.62 -15.42
N ASP A 56 -15.78 -4.89 -16.47
CA ASP A 56 -14.51 -4.13 -16.54
C ASP A 56 -14.22 -3.32 -15.28
N TYR A 57 -15.27 -2.78 -14.66
CA TYR A 57 -15.17 -2.08 -13.38
C TYR A 57 -14.60 -2.95 -12.26
N ALA A 58 -15.20 -4.12 -12.06
CA ALA A 58 -14.79 -5.08 -11.04
C ALA A 58 -13.37 -5.60 -11.30
N ILE A 59 -13.01 -5.87 -12.56
CA ILE A 59 -11.67 -6.31 -12.94
C ILE A 59 -10.63 -5.22 -12.65
N LEU A 60 -10.86 -3.96 -13.04
CA LEU A 60 -9.92 -2.89 -12.72
C LEU A 60 -9.83 -2.68 -11.22
N LYS A 61 -10.96 -2.69 -10.50
CA LYS A 61 -10.97 -2.52 -9.04
C LYS A 61 -10.12 -3.57 -8.35
N ALA A 62 -10.29 -4.84 -8.71
CA ALA A 62 -9.47 -5.93 -8.19
C ALA A 62 -8.00 -5.79 -8.62
N GLY A 63 -7.74 -5.39 -9.88
CA GLY A 63 -6.39 -5.17 -10.39
C GLY A 63 -5.65 -4.02 -9.69
N THR A 64 -6.35 -2.91 -9.41
CA THR A 64 -5.82 -1.78 -8.64
C THR A 64 -5.54 -2.18 -7.19
N LYS A 65 -6.42 -2.96 -6.55
CA LYS A 65 -6.15 -3.52 -5.22
C LYS A 65 -4.91 -4.42 -5.20
N LYS A 66 -4.78 -5.31 -6.20
CA LYS A 66 -3.60 -6.15 -6.36
C LYS A 66 -2.32 -5.32 -6.48
N LEU A 67 -2.35 -4.28 -7.31
CA LEU A 67 -1.21 -3.38 -7.46
C LEU A 67 -0.85 -2.68 -6.15
N ILE A 68 -1.84 -2.16 -5.42
CA ILE A 68 -1.65 -1.53 -4.11
C ILE A 68 -0.94 -2.50 -3.16
N ALA A 69 -1.40 -3.76 -3.10
CA ALA A 69 -0.80 -4.79 -2.24
C ALA A 69 0.61 -5.21 -2.69
N ASP A 70 0.85 -5.31 -4.00
CA ASP A 70 2.20 -5.55 -4.55
C ASP A 70 3.17 -4.43 -4.13
N ASN A 71 2.70 -3.18 -4.09
CA ASN A 71 3.50 -2.03 -3.65
C ASN A 71 3.72 -2.03 -2.15
N GLU A 72 2.69 -2.30 -1.34
CA GLU A 72 2.80 -2.39 0.13
C GLU A 72 3.85 -3.43 0.53
N LYS A 73 3.85 -4.60 -0.12
CA LYS A 73 4.88 -5.62 0.08
C LYS A 73 6.29 -5.12 -0.20
N ARG A 74 6.50 -4.47 -1.36
CA ARG A 74 7.82 -3.93 -1.74
C ARG A 74 8.27 -2.83 -0.78
N ILE A 75 7.35 -1.97 -0.34
CA ILE A 75 7.60 -0.92 0.66
C ILE A 75 8.05 -1.55 1.98
N ALA A 76 7.37 -2.59 2.45
CA ALA A 76 7.75 -3.32 3.65
C ALA A 76 9.16 -3.94 3.52
N GLU A 77 9.45 -4.58 2.39
CA GLU A 77 10.80 -5.11 2.09
C GLU A 77 11.87 -4.00 2.08
N PHE A 78 11.56 -2.83 1.53
CA PHE A 78 12.46 -1.67 1.54
C PHE A 78 12.64 -1.08 2.93
N ARG A 79 11.62 -1.07 3.79
CA ARG A 79 11.75 -0.67 5.20
C ARG A 79 12.69 -1.57 5.98
N VAL A 80 12.67 -2.89 5.72
CA VAL A 80 13.65 -3.82 6.31
C VAL A 80 15.07 -3.43 5.89
N LYS A 81 15.27 -3.19 4.58
CA LYS A 81 16.56 -2.75 4.03
C LYS A 81 16.97 -1.35 4.50
N ALA A 82 16.01 -0.46 4.78
CA ALA A 82 16.23 0.92 5.28
C ALA A 82 17.02 0.96 6.57
N ASN A 83 17.00 -0.14 7.33
CA ASN A 83 17.77 -0.27 8.55
C ASN A 83 19.26 -0.57 8.31
N GLU A 84 19.67 -0.82 7.07
CA GLU A 84 21.03 -1.10 6.63
C GLU A 84 21.69 0.18 6.08
N GLY A 85 23.02 0.28 6.15
CA GLY A 85 23.78 1.44 5.65
C GLY A 85 24.02 2.58 6.66
N SER A 86 24.68 3.64 6.19
CA SER A 86 25.02 4.86 6.93
C SER A 86 23.80 5.74 7.19
N ALA A 87 23.88 6.65 8.17
CA ALA A 87 22.76 7.54 8.51
C ALA A 87 22.25 8.38 7.32
N GLU A 88 23.15 8.80 6.43
CA GLU A 88 22.76 9.53 5.20
C GLU A 88 22.00 8.64 4.22
N GLU A 89 22.43 7.39 4.04
CA GLU A 89 21.75 6.42 3.19
C GLU A 89 20.36 6.09 3.75
N LYS A 90 20.24 5.89 5.07
CA LYS A 90 18.95 5.65 5.73
C LYS A 90 17.99 6.83 5.55
N ALA A 91 18.46 8.06 5.70
CA ALA A 91 17.64 9.25 5.51
C ALA A 91 17.12 9.37 4.07
N LYS A 92 17.99 9.11 3.08
CA LYS A 92 17.58 9.07 1.66
C LYS A 92 16.60 7.95 1.38
N MET A 93 16.79 6.78 1.99
CA MET A 93 15.92 5.62 1.88
C MET A 93 14.51 5.94 2.38
N ASN A 94 14.43 6.44 3.60
CA ASN A 94 13.16 6.73 4.26
C ASN A 94 12.38 7.81 3.49
N ALA A 95 13.04 8.86 3.01
CA ALA A 95 12.37 9.89 2.21
C ALA A 95 11.76 9.34 0.90
N ARG A 96 12.38 8.32 0.29
CA ARG A 96 11.83 7.65 -0.90
C ARG A 96 10.70 6.70 -0.54
N ILE A 97 10.83 5.96 0.55
CA ILE A 97 9.79 5.10 1.10
C ILE A 97 8.54 5.93 1.40
N ASP A 98 8.68 7.06 2.08
CA ASP A 98 7.57 7.99 2.38
C ASP A 98 6.87 8.48 1.11
N LYS A 99 7.64 8.78 0.05
CA LYS A 99 7.09 9.18 -1.24
C LYS A 99 6.32 8.05 -1.92
N LEU A 100 6.84 6.83 -1.86
CA LEU A 100 6.18 5.63 -2.40
C LEU A 100 4.87 5.35 -1.65
N GLU A 101 4.89 5.47 -0.33
CA GLU A 101 3.71 5.31 0.52
C GLU A 101 2.65 6.36 0.23
N ALA A 102 3.05 7.64 0.09
CA ALA A 102 2.13 8.70 -0.28
C ALA A 102 1.44 8.40 -1.62
N LYS A 103 2.19 8.01 -2.65
CA LYS A 103 1.64 7.63 -3.97
C LYS A 103 0.70 6.43 -3.90
N ASN A 104 1.03 5.43 -3.08
CA ASN A 104 0.18 4.24 -2.91
C ASN A 104 -1.12 4.56 -2.16
N ASN A 105 -1.05 5.44 -1.16
CA ASN A 105 -2.22 5.97 -0.46
C ASN A 105 -3.11 6.82 -1.36
N ASP A 106 -2.52 7.63 -2.25
CA ASP A 106 -3.27 8.38 -3.26
C ASP A 106 -4.02 7.43 -4.19
N LEU A 107 -3.38 6.34 -4.64
CA LEU A 107 -4.03 5.32 -5.47
C LEU A 107 -5.21 4.63 -4.75
N LYS A 108 -5.05 4.33 -3.46
CA LYS A 108 -6.11 3.76 -2.61
C LYS A 108 -7.28 4.74 -2.47
N SER A 109 -7.00 6.00 -2.18
CA SER A 109 -8.00 7.07 -2.12
C SER A 109 -8.73 7.25 -3.45
N ASP A 110 -8.00 7.25 -4.57
CA ASP A 110 -8.57 7.35 -5.91
C ASP A 110 -9.55 6.19 -6.18
N LEU A 111 -9.19 4.97 -5.76
CA LEU A 111 -10.04 3.79 -5.90
C LEU A 111 -11.28 3.83 -4.99
N ASP A 112 -11.12 4.24 -3.73
CA ASP A 112 -12.21 4.31 -2.74
C ASP A 112 -13.23 5.40 -3.10
N ASN A 113 -12.75 6.52 -3.65
CA ASN A 113 -13.59 7.62 -4.12
C ASN A 113 -14.27 7.34 -5.47
N PHE A 114 -13.89 6.25 -6.14
CA PHE A 114 -14.52 5.83 -7.39
C PHE A 114 -15.83 5.05 -7.10
N GLY A 115 -16.94 5.79 -7.03
CA GLY A 115 -18.29 5.23 -6.84
C GLY A 115 -19.03 4.85 -8.14
N ASP A 116 -20.18 4.19 -7.99
CA ASP A 116 -20.97 3.49 -9.03
C ASP A 116 -21.54 4.34 -10.21
N LYS A 117 -21.25 5.65 -10.30
CA LYS A 117 -21.81 6.56 -11.34
C LYS A 117 -20.80 6.91 -12.44
N ALA A 118 -20.09 5.89 -12.92
CA ALA A 118 -18.68 6.04 -13.21
C ALA A 118 -18.29 6.14 -14.69
N ASP A 119 -19.20 5.99 -15.65
CA ASP A 119 -18.82 5.83 -17.07
C ASP A 119 -18.00 7.01 -17.62
N GLU A 120 -18.42 8.26 -17.38
CA GLU A 120 -17.70 9.46 -17.85
C GLU A 120 -16.41 9.72 -17.04
N LYS A 121 -16.31 9.17 -15.82
CA LYS A 121 -15.11 9.26 -14.96
C LYS A 121 -14.18 8.07 -15.14
N TRP A 122 -14.59 7.04 -15.89
CA TRP A 122 -13.90 5.77 -15.96
C TRP A 122 -12.58 5.86 -16.72
N ASP A 123 -12.60 6.48 -17.89
CA ASP A 123 -11.38 6.68 -18.69
C ASP A 123 -10.40 7.61 -17.99
N ALA A 124 -10.90 8.66 -17.34
CA ALA A 124 -10.09 9.55 -16.52
C ALA A 124 -9.49 8.81 -15.31
N PHE A 125 -10.24 7.92 -14.67
CA PHE A 125 -9.76 7.09 -13.57
C PHE A 125 -8.68 6.11 -14.04
N LYS A 126 -8.92 5.35 -15.12
CA LYS A 126 -7.91 4.46 -15.73
C LYS A 126 -6.62 5.22 -16.06
N THR A 127 -6.74 6.44 -16.59
CA THR A 127 -5.59 7.30 -16.90
C THR A 127 -4.82 7.70 -15.64
N ARG A 128 -5.50 8.14 -14.57
CA ARG A 128 -4.85 8.48 -13.30
C ARG A 128 -4.21 7.28 -12.65
N VAL A 129 -4.92 6.16 -12.56
CA VAL A 129 -4.38 4.88 -12.06
C VAL A 129 -3.11 4.53 -12.84
N LYS A 130 -3.16 4.52 -14.17
CA LYS A 130 -1.98 4.23 -15.01
C LYS A 130 -0.81 5.18 -14.73
N ALA A 131 -1.07 6.48 -14.65
CA ALA A 131 -0.04 7.46 -14.35
C ALA A 131 0.59 7.18 -12.98
N SER A 132 -0.22 6.91 -11.95
CA SER A 132 0.25 6.55 -10.62
C SER A 132 1.07 5.25 -10.62
N VAL A 133 0.66 4.23 -11.39
CA VAL A 133 1.43 2.98 -11.56
C VAL A 133 2.81 3.27 -12.14
N ASP A 134 2.85 3.98 -13.28
CA ASP A 134 4.09 4.27 -14.00
C ASP A 134 5.05 5.08 -13.11
N ASP A 135 4.51 6.02 -12.32
CA ASP A 135 5.24 6.85 -11.37
C ASP A 135 5.81 6.06 -10.18
N ILE A 136 5.06 5.09 -9.67
CA ILE A 136 5.51 4.20 -8.58
C ILE A 136 6.57 3.24 -9.10
N ASP A 137 6.33 2.57 -10.24
CA ASP A 137 7.28 1.66 -10.86
C ASP A 137 8.60 2.36 -11.20
N LYS A 138 8.54 3.62 -11.64
CA LYS A 138 9.72 4.44 -11.86
C LYS A 138 10.51 4.64 -10.56
N ASP A 139 9.86 5.09 -9.49
CA ASP A 139 10.52 5.35 -8.21
C ASP A 139 11.13 4.04 -7.64
N ILE A 140 10.44 2.90 -7.77
CA ILE A 140 10.93 1.57 -7.37
C ILE A 140 12.16 1.15 -8.20
N ASN A 141 12.10 1.30 -9.52
CA ASN A 141 13.20 0.90 -10.40
C ASN A 141 14.44 1.79 -10.25
N ASP A 142 14.23 3.10 -10.07
CA ASP A 142 15.32 4.04 -9.79
C ASP A 142 15.98 3.68 -8.44
N TYR A 143 15.19 3.31 -7.42
CA TYR A 143 15.71 2.79 -6.16
C TYR A 143 16.53 1.51 -6.32
N LYS A 144 15.99 0.49 -7.01
CA LYS A 144 16.70 -0.78 -7.25
C LYS A 144 18.06 -0.56 -7.92
N ARG A 145 18.09 0.29 -8.95
CA ARG A 145 19.30 0.62 -9.72
C ARG A 145 20.38 1.28 -8.86
N GLU A 146 20.01 2.24 -8.02
CA GLU A 146 20.97 2.96 -7.19
C GLU A 146 21.60 2.10 -6.10
N HIS A 147 20.92 1.03 -5.69
CA HIS A 147 21.36 0.16 -4.59
C HIS A 147 21.76 -1.24 -5.04
N ASN A 148 21.87 -1.49 -6.35
CA ASN A 148 22.19 -2.80 -6.93
C ASN A 148 21.29 -3.93 -6.38
N TYR A 149 20.00 -3.64 -6.22
CA TYR A 149 19.01 -4.66 -5.92
C TYR A 149 18.45 -5.21 -7.24
N ASP A 150 18.60 -6.51 -7.45
CA ASP A 150 18.01 -7.23 -8.59
C ASP A 150 16.47 -7.29 -8.49
#